data_AF-A0A517CM72-F1
#
_entry.id   AF-A0A517CM72-F1
#
_cell.length_a   1.000
_cell.length_b   1.000
_cell.length_c   1.000
_cell.angle_alpha   90.00
_cell.angle_beta   90.00
_cell.angle_gamma   90.00
#
_symmetry.space_group_name_H-M   'P 1'
#
loop_
_entity.id
_entity.type
_entity.pdbx_description
1 polymer ?
#
loop_
_entity_poly.entity_id
_entity_poly.type
_entity_poly.pdbx_seq_one_letter_code
_entity_poly.pdbx_strand_id
1 'polypeptide(L)'
;MARTLEEDIRLLESKIDDLIIEAKKHTISDLVGDRLRISTVCNVIQRRNDILSINTSTLFLLAKKVDTLSDKTESFFLTIHYFIEQFIEKHINVVNVTALVNIGLAKKSLDKMFDIKVQNPFRLNTMVRYAKIVAEQQEVWGDLEDV
;
A
#
# COMPACT_ATOMS: atom_id res chain seq x y z
N MET A 1 21.26 5.60 7.54
CA MET A 1 21.16 4.45 6.63
C MET A 1 19.80 4.49 5.98
N ALA A 2 19.72 4.34 4.65
CA ALA A 2 18.44 4.21 3.96
C ALA A 2 17.84 2.83 4.29
N ARG A 3 16.52 2.76 4.56
CA ARG A 3 15.84 1.49 4.83
C ARG A 3 15.91 0.53 3.64
N THR A 4 15.97 -0.78 3.86
CA THR A 4 15.87 -1.77 2.76
C THR A 4 14.41 -1.92 2.27
N LEU A 5 14.22 -2.62 1.15
CA LEU A 5 12.89 -2.96 0.64
C LEU A 5 12.07 -3.73 1.68
N GLU A 6 12.67 -4.72 2.34
CA GLU A 6 12.01 -5.53 3.37
C GLU A 6 11.62 -4.70 4.59
N GLU A 7 12.46 -3.75 4.99
CA GLU A 7 12.15 -2.84 6.08
C GLU A 7 10.99 -1.90 5.73
N ASP A 8 10.93 -1.38 4.50
CA ASP A 8 9.81 -0.55 4.04
C ASP A 8 8.51 -1.37 3.88
N ILE A 9 8.59 -2.64 3.44
CA ILE A 9 7.43 -3.55 3.41
C ILE A 9 6.89 -3.75 4.83
N ARG A 10 7.75 -4.12 5.79
CA ARG A 10 7.36 -4.34 7.19
C ARG A 10 6.78 -3.09 7.84
N LEU A 11 7.34 -1.93 7.51
CA LEU A 11 6.82 -0.66 8.00
C LEU A 11 5.41 -0.39 7.47
N LEU A 12 5.17 -0.61 6.17
CA LEU A 12 3.84 -0.45 5.58
C LEU A 12 2.83 -1.43 6.21
N GLU A 13 3.23 -2.70 6.39
CA GLU A 13 2.41 -3.70 7.09
C GLU A 13 2.06 -3.26 8.51
N SER A 14 3.05 -2.79 9.28
CA SER A 14 2.85 -2.28 10.64
C SER A 14 1.86 -1.11 10.68
N LYS A 15 1.90 -0.19 9.71
CA LYS A 15 0.95 0.94 9.67
C LYS A 15 -0.47 0.51 9.32
N ILE A 16 -0.62 -0.53 8.52
CA ILE A 16 -1.93 -1.11 8.24
C ILE A 16 -2.44 -1.90 9.45
N ASP A 17 -1.57 -2.61 10.15
CA ASP A 17 -1.89 -3.28 11.41
C ASP A 17 -2.37 -2.30 12.48
N ASP A 18 -1.68 -1.16 12.65
CA ASP A 18 -2.10 -0.10 13.58
C ASP A 18 -3.54 0.36 13.31
N LEU A 19 -3.89 0.55 12.03
CA LEU A 19 -5.26 0.86 11.62
C LEU A 19 -6.24 -0.27 11.96
N ILE A 20 -5.89 -1.52 11.67
CA ILE A 20 -6.77 -2.67 11.94
C ILE A 20 -6.99 -2.85 13.45
N ILE A 21 -5.96 -2.65 14.26
CA ILE A 21 -6.03 -2.68 15.72
C ILE A 21 -6.96 -1.58 16.22
N GLU A 22 -6.86 -0.37 15.67
CA GLU A 22 -7.77 0.71 16.04
C GLU A 22 -9.20 0.41 15.61
N ALA A 23 -9.41 -0.05 14.38
CA ALA A 23 -10.73 -0.43 13.87
C ALA A 23 -11.43 -1.46 14.78
N LYS A 24 -10.69 -2.43 15.33
CA LYS A 24 -11.22 -3.47 16.24
C LYS A 24 -11.81 -2.92 17.54
N LYS A 25 -11.55 -1.67 17.90
CA LYS A 25 -12.13 -1.04 19.10
C LYS A 25 -13.57 -0.58 18.88
N HIS A 26 -14.03 -0.51 17.63
CA HIS A 26 -15.35 -0.05 17.27
C HIS A 26 -16.24 -1.22 16.82
N THR A 27 -17.56 -1.04 16.90
CA THR A 27 -18.47 -2.05 16.39
C THR A 27 -18.43 -2.08 14.86
N ILE A 28 -18.77 -3.22 14.25
CA ILE A 28 -18.85 -3.32 12.79
C ILE A 28 -19.87 -2.31 12.24
N SER A 29 -20.98 -2.08 12.95
CA SER A 29 -21.97 -1.05 12.58
C SER A 29 -21.37 0.35 12.55
N ASP A 30 -20.50 0.69 13.50
CA ASP A 30 -19.84 2.00 13.52
C ASP A 30 -18.94 2.20 12.32
N LEU A 31 -18.27 1.13 11.87
CA LEU A 31 -17.31 1.16 10.76
C LEU A 31 -17.96 1.11 9.38
N VAL A 32 -19.23 0.74 9.29
CA VAL A 32 -19.96 0.73 8.01
C VAL A 32 -20.28 2.18 7.58
N GLY A 33 -20.32 2.38 6.27
CA GLY A 33 -20.75 3.64 5.65
C GLY A 33 -21.13 3.42 4.19
N ASP A 34 -21.59 4.47 3.50
CA ASP A 34 -22.18 4.39 2.15
C ASP A 34 -21.36 3.59 1.13
N ARG A 35 -20.03 3.54 1.30
CA ARG A 35 -19.10 2.82 0.41
C ARG A 35 -18.33 1.67 1.07
N LEU A 36 -18.54 1.41 2.37
CA LEU A 36 -17.86 0.33 3.10
C LEU A 36 -18.90 -0.65 3.66
N ARG A 37 -19.05 -1.80 2.99
CA ARG A 37 -20.04 -2.82 3.34
C ARG A 37 -19.59 -3.66 4.54
N ILE A 38 -20.54 -4.20 5.30
CA ILE A 38 -20.28 -5.11 6.44
C ILE A 38 -19.29 -6.22 6.07
N SER A 39 -19.52 -6.91 4.96
CA SER A 39 -18.64 -8.01 4.51
C SER A 39 -17.20 -7.55 4.25
N THR A 40 -17.02 -6.34 3.72
CA THR A 40 -15.70 -5.74 3.51
C THR A 40 -15.01 -5.44 4.82
N VAL A 41 -15.72 -4.82 5.78
CA VAL A 41 -15.21 -4.53 7.12
C VAL A 41 -14.78 -5.82 7.82
N CYS A 42 -15.65 -6.83 7.85
CA CYS A 42 -15.33 -8.13 8.44
C CYS A 42 -14.08 -8.75 7.80
N ASN A 43 -14.00 -8.77 6.47
CA ASN A 43 -12.89 -9.36 5.73
C ASN A 43 -11.55 -8.65 5.96
N VAL A 44 -11.56 -7.38 6.34
CA VAL A 44 -10.33 -6.63 6.67
C VAL A 44 -9.95 -6.84 8.13
N ILE A 45 -10.91 -6.71 9.05
CA ILE A 45 -10.66 -6.77 10.50
C ILE A 45 -10.29 -8.17 10.96
N GLN A 46 -10.93 -9.20 10.41
CA GLN A 46 -10.66 -10.59 10.77
C GLN A 46 -9.40 -11.15 10.10
N ARG A 47 -8.78 -10.37 9.21
CA ARG A 47 -7.59 -10.77 8.48
C ARG A 47 -6.42 -10.88 9.46
N ARG A 48 -5.80 -12.06 9.50
CA ARG A 48 -4.63 -12.35 10.36
C ARG A 48 -3.34 -12.47 9.56
N ASN A 49 -3.46 -12.89 8.29
CA ASN A 49 -2.35 -13.09 7.36
C ASN A 49 -2.64 -12.34 6.07
N ASP A 50 -1.61 -11.92 5.34
CA ASP A 50 -1.71 -11.26 4.02
C ASP A 50 -2.51 -9.95 4.03
N ILE A 51 -2.08 -9.03 4.90
CA ILE A 51 -2.60 -7.66 5.00
C ILE A 51 -2.43 -6.87 3.69
N LEU A 52 -1.38 -7.18 2.93
CA LEU A 52 -1.09 -6.51 1.66
C LEU A 52 -2.04 -6.92 0.52
N SER A 53 -2.86 -7.96 0.65
CA SER A 53 -3.88 -8.25 -0.37
C SER A 53 -5.08 -7.29 -0.35
N ILE A 54 -5.16 -6.40 0.65
CA ILE A 54 -6.19 -5.36 0.72
C ILE A 54 -6.03 -4.38 -0.45
N ASN A 55 -7.15 -3.98 -1.05
CA ASN A 55 -7.19 -2.94 -2.07
C ASN A 55 -7.05 -1.56 -1.41
N THR A 56 -6.25 -0.66 -2.01
CA THR A 56 -6.04 0.71 -1.50
C THR A 56 -7.34 1.47 -1.27
N SER A 57 -8.35 1.31 -2.13
CA SER A 57 -9.67 1.94 -1.92
C SER A 57 -10.35 1.47 -0.63
N THR A 58 -10.38 0.17 -0.37
CA THR A 58 -10.94 -0.39 0.88
C THR A 58 -10.16 0.11 2.09
N LEU A 59 -8.83 0.09 2.00
CA LEU A 59 -7.95 0.53 3.07
C LEU A 59 -8.17 2.01 3.40
N PHE A 60 -8.22 2.87 2.38
CA PHE A 60 -8.44 4.31 2.56
C PHE A 60 -9.84 4.63 3.07
N LEU A 61 -10.87 3.92 2.62
CA LEU A 61 -12.22 4.09 3.15
C LEU A 61 -12.29 3.69 4.63
N LEU A 62 -11.68 2.57 5.01
CA LEU A 62 -11.59 2.15 6.40
C LEU A 62 -10.79 3.16 7.23
N ALA A 63 -9.63 3.61 6.75
CA ALA A 63 -8.78 4.58 7.42
C ALA A 63 -9.54 5.89 7.70
N LYS A 64 -10.19 6.46 6.68
CA LYS A 64 -11.03 7.66 6.85
C LYS A 64 -12.14 7.43 7.86
N LYS A 65 -12.76 6.26 7.86
CA LYS A 65 -13.84 5.96 8.79
C LYS A 65 -13.33 5.86 10.23
N VAL A 66 -12.20 5.20 10.45
CA VAL A 66 -11.56 5.14 11.77
C VAL A 66 -11.12 6.54 12.23
N ASP A 67 -10.60 7.37 11.33
CA ASP A 67 -10.25 8.77 11.64
C ASP A 67 -11.46 9.58 12.16
N THR A 68 -12.68 9.29 11.70
CA THR A 68 -13.89 9.95 12.23
C THR A 68 -14.37 9.43 13.59
N LEU A 69 -13.89 8.26 14.01
CA LEU A 69 -14.31 7.58 15.23
C LEU A 69 -13.25 7.61 16.33
N SER A 70 -11.99 7.84 15.96
CA SER A 70 -10.85 7.83 16.87
C SER A 70 -10.58 9.24 17.40
N ASP A 71 -10.25 9.34 18.69
CA ASP A 71 -9.81 10.59 19.31
C ASP A 71 -8.32 10.91 19.03
N LYS A 72 -7.67 10.13 18.15
CA LYS A 72 -6.26 10.33 17.81
C LYS A 72 -6.08 11.62 16.99
N THR A 73 -5.01 12.35 17.32
CA THR A 73 -4.59 13.55 16.58
C THR A 73 -4.00 13.23 15.22
N GLU A 74 -3.44 12.04 15.04
CA GLU A 74 -2.85 11.59 13.78
C GLU A 74 -3.89 10.85 12.93
N SER A 75 -4.00 11.25 11.65
CA SER A 75 -4.87 10.58 10.68
C SER A 75 -4.22 9.30 10.14
N PHE A 76 -4.91 8.18 10.28
CA PHE A 76 -4.56 6.92 9.64
C PHE A 76 -4.60 7.04 8.13
N PHE A 77 -5.59 7.77 7.57
CA PHE A 77 -5.67 7.96 6.12
C PHE A 77 -4.42 8.66 5.59
N LEU A 78 -4.04 9.79 6.18
CA LEU A 78 -2.85 10.54 5.75
C LEU A 78 -1.58 9.73 5.95
N THR A 79 -1.45 9.06 7.10
CA THR A 79 -0.28 8.23 7.43
C THR A 79 -0.08 7.12 6.41
N ILE A 80 -1.12 6.31 6.16
CA ILE A 80 -1.04 5.18 5.23
C ILE A 80 -0.80 5.68 3.81
N HIS A 81 -1.49 6.75 3.39
CA HIS A 81 -1.29 7.34 2.06
C HIS A 81 0.16 7.76 1.86
N TYR A 82 0.73 8.47 2.84
CA TYR A 82 2.12 8.90 2.82
C TYR A 82 3.09 7.71 2.68
N PHE A 83 2.92 6.65 3.46
CA PHE A 83 3.81 5.50 3.38
C PHE A 83 3.70 4.74 2.05
N ILE A 84 2.52 4.68 1.44
CA ILE A 84 2.36 4.09 0.11
C ILE A 84 3.04 4.95 -0.95
N GLU A 85 2.85 6.27 -0.93
CA GLU A 85 3.53 7.19 -1.85
C GLU A 85 5.05 7.07 -1.77
N GLN A 86 5.59 7.13 -0.55
CA GLN A 86 7.02 6.98 -0.31
C GLN A 86 7.55 5.62 -0.75
N PHE A 87 6.78 4.54 -0.57
CA PHE A 87 7.16 3.22 -1.05
C PHE A 87 7.27 3.19 -2.58
N ILE A 88 6.29 3.74 -3.30
CA ILE A 88 6.27 3.77 -4.77
C ILE A 88 7.41 4.64 -5.29
N GLU A 89 7.61 5.82 -4.72
CA GLU A 89 8.68 6.75 -5.11
C GLU A 89 10.05 6.11 -4.97
N LYS A 90 10.28 5.43 -3.85
CA LYS A 90 11.58 4.84 -3.54
C LYS A 90 11.89 3.56 -4.30
N HIS A 91 10.91 2.69 -4.50
CA HIS A 91 11.16 1.30 -4.98
C HIS A 91 10.62 1.00 -6.38
N ILE A 92 9.82 1.89 -6.97
CA ILE A 92 9.20 1.66 -8.29
C ILE A 92 9.51 2.80 -9.26
N ASN A 93 9.47 4.06 -8.80
CA ASN A 93 9.69 5.24 -9.64
C ASN A 93 11.17 5.55 -9.94
N VAL A 94 12.05 4.58 -9.72
CA VAL A 94 13.50 4.70 -9.94
C VAL A 94 13.89 4.58 -11.42
N VAL A 95 12.97 4.12 -12.26
CA VAL A 95 13.19 3.85 -13.69
C VAL A 95 11.99 4.34 -14.51
N ASN A 96 12.21 4.64 -15.79
CA ASN A 96 11.11 5.09 -16.65
C ASN A 96 10.06 3.99 -16.89
N VAL A 97 8.81 4.39 -17.17
CA VAL A 97 7.67 3.48 -17.38
C VAL A 97 7.95 2.44 -18.48
N THR A 98 8.64 2.81 -19.56
CA THR A 98 8.94 1.89 -20.66
C THR A 98 9.86 0.76 -20.20
N ALA A 99 10.89 1.06 -19.41
CA ALA A 99 11.78 0.06 -18.82
C ALA A 99 11.01 -0.89 -17.88
N LEU A 100 10.13 -0.34 -17.04
CA LEU A 100 9.25 -1.13 -16.17
C LEU A 100 8.33 -2.08 -16.96
N VAL A 101 7.80 -1.63 -18.10
CA VAL A 101 6.98 -2.47 -18.96
C VAL A 101 7.80 -3.58 -19.61
N ASN A 102 9.04 -3.30 -20.03
CA ASN A 102 9.92 -4.29 -20.65
C ASN A 102 10.31 -5.43 -19.70
N ILE A 103 10.40 -5.15 -18.39
CA ILE A 103 10.63 -6.19 -17.35
C ILE A 103 9.33 -6.89 -16.91
N GLY A 104 8.23 -6.70 -17.66
CA GLY A 104 6.98 -7.43 -17.49
C GLY A 104 5.95 -6.78 -16.58
N LEU A 105 6.14 -5.51 -16.17
CA LEU A 105 5.12 -4.81 -15.38
C LEU A 105 3.99 -4.29 -16.28
N ALA A 106 2.76 -4.37 -15.79
CA ALA A 106 1.59 -3.93 -16.55
C ALA A 106 1.47 -2.42 -16.48
N LYS A 107 1.54 -1.74 -17.65
CA LYS A 107 1.40 -0.28 -17.77
C LYS A 107 0.21 0.28 -16.99
N LYS A 108 -0.98 -0.32 -17.14
CA LYS A 108 -2.20 0.12 -16.43
C LYS A 108 -2.07 0.09 -14.91
N SER A 109 -1.27 -0.82 -14.36
CA SER A 109 -1.03 -0.88 -12.91
C SER A 109 -0.04 0.20 -12.47
N LEU A 110 1.00 0.46 -13.28
CA LEU A 110 1.96 1.54 -13.05
C LEU A 110 1.27 2.91 -13.10
N ASP A 111 0.43 3.15 -14.11
CA ASP A 111 -0.33 4.40 -14.25
C ASP A 111 -1.15 4.66 -12.98
N LYS A 112 -1.79 3.64 -12.40
CA LYS A 112 -2.55 3.76 -11.15
C LYS A 112 -1.68 4.03 -9.92
N MET A 113 -0.48 3.46 -9.87
CA MET A 113 0.45 3.65 -8.75
C MET A 113 1.09 5.03 -8.78
N PHE A 114 1.48 5.50 -9.96
CA PHE A 114 2.07 6.84 -10.13
C PHE A 114 1.03 7.95 -10.02
N ASP A 115 -0.24 7.65 -10.28
CA ASP A 115 -1.37 8.57 -10.09
C ASP A 115 -2.18 8.28 -8.82
N ILE A 116 -1.50 7.90 -7.73
CA ILE A 116 -2.17 7.55 -6.46
C ILE A 116 -2.97 8.72 -5.86
N LYS A 117 -2.58 9.97 -6.16
CA LYS A 117 -3.29 11.19 -5.77
C LYS A 117 -4.74 11.23 -6.30
N VAL A 118 -5.00 10.58 -7.43
CA VAL A 118 -6.35 10.49 -8.04
C VAL A 118 -7.19 9.35 -7.43
N GLN A 119 -6.71 8.71 -6.36
CA GLN A 119 -7.38 7.60 -5.65
C GLN A 119 -7.70 6.41 -6.57
N ASN A 120 -6.87 6.18 -7.58
CA ASN A 120 -7.04 5.05 -8.48
C ASN A 120 -6.76 3.74 -7.73
N PRO A 121 -7.74 2.83 -7.62
CA PRO A 121 -7.58 1.64 -6.79
C PRO A 121 -6.61 0.63 -7.43
N PHE A 122 -5.69 0.16 -6.60
CA PHE A 122 -4.78 -0.95 -6.90
C PHE A 122 -4.62 -1.84 -5.66
N ARG A 123 -4.00 -3.01 -5.83
CA ARG A 123 -3.73 -3.95 -4.72
C ARG A 123 -2.31 -3.74 -4.20
N LEU A 124 -2.14 -3.66 -2.88
CA LEU A 124 -0.82 -3.44 -2.28
C LEU A 124 0.15 -4.59 -2.58
N ASN A 125 -0.34 -5.83 -2.66
CA ASN A 125 0.49 -6.98 -3.05
C ASN A 125 1.07 -6.85 -4.47
N THR A 126 0.37 -6.17 -5.38
CA THR A 126 0.86 -5.92 -6.74
C THR A 126 1.97 -4.88 -6.71
N MET A 127 1.83 -3.84 -5.89
CA MET A 127 2.87 -2.84 -5.65
C MET A 127 4.12 -3.47 -5.06
N VAL A 128 3.99 -4.30 -4.02
CA VAL A 128 5.12 -5.01 -3.41
C VAL A 128 5.78 -5.97 -4.39
N ARG A 129 5.01 -6.72 -5.19
CA ARG A 129 5.57 -7.56 -6.25
C ARG A 129 6.36 -6.75 -7.28
N TYR A 130 5.85 -5.59 -7.67
CA TYR A 130 6.53 -4.73 -8.66
C TYR A 130 7.85 -4.20 -8.11
N ALA A 131 7.86 -3.74 -6.86
CA ALA A 131 9.09 -3.32 -6.19
C ALA A 131 10.15 -4.43 -6.13
N LYS A 132 9.75 -5.68 -5.86
CA LYS A 132 10.67 -6.84 -5.88
C LYS A 132 11.28 -7.09 -7.26
N ILE A 133 10.45 -7.07 -8.31
CA ILE A 133 10.93 -7.23 -9.69
C ILE A 133 11.90 -6.10 -10.04
N VAL A 134 11.61 -4.87 -9.66
CA VAL A 134 12.52 -3.73 -9.88
C VAL A 134 13.85 -3.93 -9.17
N ALA A 135 13.83 -4.33 -7.89
CA ALA A 135 15.04 -4.60 -7.12
C ALA A 135 15.90 -5.70 -7.76
N GLU A 136 15.30 -6.82 -8.18
CA GLU A 136 15.98 -7.92 -8.88
C GLU A 136 16.65 -7.44 -10.19
N GLN A 137 15.99 -6.56 -10.94
CA GLN A 137 16.56 -6.02 -12.19
C GLN A 137 17.67 -5.01 -11.94
N GLN A 138 17.62 -4.25 -10.84
CA GLN A 138 18.68 -3.32 -10.45
C GLN A 138 19.95 -4.03 -10.04
N GLU A 139 19.86 -5.17 -9.37
CA GLU A 139 21.03 -6.02 -9.09
C GLU A 139 21.69 -6.46 -10.41
N VAL A 140 20.90 -6.95 -11.37
CA VAL A 140 21.40 -7.35 -12.69
C VAL A 140 22.04 -6.19 -13.47
N TRP A 141 21.48 -4.98 -13.39
CA TRP A 141 22.03 -3.81 -14.10
C TRP A 141 23.26 -3.21 -13.40
N GLY A 142 23.31 -3.22 -12.07
CA GLY A 142 24.48 -2.78 -11.31
C GLY A 142 25.67 -3.70 -11.55
N ASP A 143 25.44 -5.01 -11.61
CA ASP A 143 26.48 -6.01 -11.92
C ASP A 143 27.09 -5.86 -13.33
N LEU A 144 26.40 -5.18 -14.26
CA LEU A 144 26.87 -4.93 -15.62
C LEU A 144 27.70 -3.64 -15.76
N GLU A 145 27.63 -2.72 -14.79
CA GLU A 145 28.43 -1.49 -14.79
C GLU A 145 29.79 -1.68 -14.10
N ASP A 146 29.98 -2.78 -13.36
CA ASP A 146 31.20 -3.13 -12.63
C ASP A 146 32.14 -4.12 -13.37
N VAL A 147 31.92 -4.35 -14.68
CA VAL A 147 32.75 -5.22 -15.55
C VAL A 147 33.34 -4.44 -16.72
#